data_AF-A0A372J9E0-F1
#
_entry.id   AF-A0A372J9E0-F1
#
_cell.length_a   1.000
_cell.length_b   1.000
_cell.length_c   1.000
_cell.angle_alpha   90.00
_cell.angle_beta   90.00
_cell.angle_gamma   90.00
#
_symmetry.space_group_name_H-M   'P 1'
#
loop_
_entity.id
_entity.type
_entity.pdbx_description
1 polymer ?
#
loop_
_entity_poly.entity_id
_entity_poly.type
_entity_poly.pdbx_seq_one_letter_code
_entity_poly.pdbx_strand_id
1 'polypeptide(L)'
;MVERAYLVAGGLAVLGALAVGHGVRSPAGTRHYRDLGGPRALWSIPDGTALPAAVPERVEIPDAGVRATVMPVGQNRDGTVQVPPFDAASRVGWYRAGPAPGTRGSSVLLGHYDDLRGPAAFYRLHRVRPGAVVRVARSDGRTAVFRVDAVEQVPKRDFPGSRVYGDVRYAGLRLVTCGGRYDRAAHSYRDNLIVYAHLTGAA
;
A
#
# COMPACT_ATOMS: atom_id res chain seq x y z
N MET A 1 -15.78 -22.73 37.43
CA MET A 1 -14.62 -21.91 37.03
C MET A 1 -15.00 -21.28 35.70
N VAL A 2 -15.34 -19.99 35.71
CA VAL A 2 -16.04 -19.32 34.59
C VAL A 2 -15.01 -18.83 33.58
N GLU A 3 -15.06 -19.39 32.38
CA GLU A 3 -14.27 -19.01 31.22
C GLU A 3 -14.77 -17.65 30.69
N ARG A 4 -13.94 -16.61 30.79
CA ARG A 4 -14.24 -15.29 30.20
C ARG A 4 -13.73 -15.27 28.76
N ALA A 5 -14.60 -15.67 27.85
CA ALA A 5 -14.47 -15.37 26.42
C ALA A 5 -14.54 -13.85 26.24
N TYR A 6 -13.42 -13.21 25.89
CA TYR A 6 -13.42 -11.84 25.39
C TYR A 6 -13.62 -11.86 23.88
N LEU A 7 -14.87 -11.67 23.46
CA LEU A 7 -15.21 -11.18 22.13
C LEU A 7 -14.58 -9.79 21.98
N VAL A 8 -13.43 -9.66 21.31
CA VAL A 8 -12.98 -8.35 20.82
C VAL A 8 -13.71 -8.10 19.52
N ALA A 9 -14.75 -7.29 19.62
CA ALA A 9 -15.50 -6.75 18.50
C ALA A 9 -14.54 -6.19 17.46
N GLY A 10 -14.76 -6.60 16.21
CA GLY A 10 -14.00 -6.13 15.06
C GLY A 10 -13.98 -4.60 15.04
N GLY A 11 -12.77 -4.05 14.92
CA GLY A 11 -12.63 -2.67 14.50
C GLY A 11 -13.16 -2.58 13.08
N LEU A 12 -14.44 -2.22 12.92
CA LEU A 12 -14.90 -1.59 11.70
C LEU A 12 -13.97 -0.39 11.47
N ALA A 13 -13.24 -0.39 10.36
CA ALA A 13 -12.68 0.83 9.82
C ALA A 13 -13.84 1.69 9.32
N VAL A 14 -14.55 2.34 10.25
CA VAL A 14 -15.58 3.33 9.93
C VAL A 14 -14.86 4.56 9.38
N LEU A 15 -14.96 4.79 8.08
CA LEU A 15 -14.77 6.12 7.49
C LEU A 15 -15.95 7.01 7.92
N GLY A 16 -15.87 7.58 9.12
CA GLY A 16 -16.88 8.48 9.67
C GLY A 16 -16.46 9.94 9.51
N ALA A 17 -17.09 10.65 8.57
CA ALA A 17 -17.04 12.10 8.50
C ALA A 17 -18.08 12.70 9.46
N LEU A 18 -17.63 13.47 10.45
CA LEU A 18 -18.47 14.39 11.21
C LEU A 18 -17.78 15.76 11.21
N ALA A 19 -18.37 16.69 10.45
CA ALA A 19 -18.02 18.09 10.47
C ALA A 19 -18.81 18.78 11.59
N VAL A 20 -18.10 19.30 12.59
CA VAL A 20 -18.60 20.40 13.43
C VAL A 20 -17.51 21.46 13.44
N GLY A 21 -17.83 22.61 12.84
CA GLY A 21 -16.94 23.75 12.75
C GLY A 21 -16.86 24.48 14.08
N HIS A 22 -15.66 24.57 14.63
CA HIS A 22 -15.22 25.72 15.41
C HIS A 22 -13.77 26.01 15.07
N GLY A 23 -13.50 27.25 14.68
CA GLY A 23 -12.23 27.71 14.16
C GLY A 23 -11.10 27.53 15.18
N VAL A 24 -10.24 26.56 14.93
CA VAL A 24 -8.91 26.50 15.54
C VAL A 24 -7.91 26.82 14.44
N ARG A 25 -7.34 28.03 14.50
CA ARG A 25 -6.14 28.38 13.73
C ARG A 25 -5.06 27.37 14.12
N SER A 26 -4.84 26.38 13.27
CA SER A 26 -3.74 25.44 13.44
C SER A 26 -2.44 26.21 13.24
N PRO A 27 -1.44 26.10 14.13
CA PRO A 27 -0.14 26.68 13.86
C PRO A 27 0.41 26.00 12.61
N ALA A 28 0.98 26.80 11.70
CA ALA A 28 1.75 26.31 10.57
C ALA A 28 3.03 25.64 11.08
N GLY A 29 2.88 24.48 11.72
CA GLY A 29 3.97 23.57 11.98
C GLY A 29 4.33 22.93 10.65
N THR A 30 5.54 23.23 10.17
CA THR A 30 6.19 22.64 9.00
C THR A 30 6.00 21.13 9.04
N ARG A 31 5.01 20.61 8.30
CA ARG A 31 4.73 19.18 8.24
C ARG A 31 5.92 18.52 7.56
N HIS A 32 6.67 17.70 8.29
CA HIS A 32 7.75 16.90 7.74
C HIS A 32 7.18 15.82 6.81
N TYR A 33 6.82 16.22 5.59
CA TYR A 33 6.76 15.33 4.45
C TYR A 33 8.16 14.74 4.27
N ARG A 34 8.31 13.42 4.47
CA ARG A 34 9.44 12.72 3.86
C ARG A 34 9.07 12.46 2.41
N ASP A 35 9.20 13.51 1.62
CA ASP A 35 9.28 13.40 0.17
C ASP A 35 10.63 12.74 -0.15
N LEU A 36 10.57 11.45 -0.48
CA LEU A 36 11.70 10.72 -1.06
C LEU A 36 11.37 10.52 -2.55
N GLY A 37 11.41 11.60 -3.35
CA GLY A 37 11.19 11.58 -4.82
C GLY A 37 9.85 12.17 -5.30
N GLY A 38 8.85 12.19 -4.42
CA GLY A 38 7.68 13.06 -4.48
C GLY A 38 6.69 12.74 -5.60
N PRO A 39 5.49 13.35 -5.57
CA PRO A 39 4.55 13.27 -6.69
C PRO A 39 5.16 13.81 -7.99
N ARG A 40 6.23 14.62 -7.88
CA ARG A 40 7.02 15.21 -8.96
C ARG A 40 7.61 14.20 -9.94
N ALA A 41 8.18 13.12 -9.40
CA ALA A 41 8.76 12.06 -10.22
C ALA A 41 7.73 11.38 -11.14
N LEU A 42 6.46 11.35 -10.73
CA LEU A 42 5.43 10.56 -11.43
C LEU A 42 5.03 11.12 -12.81
N TRP A 43 5.36 12.38 -13.12
CA TRP A 43 4.97 13.03 -14.38
C TRP A 43 5.95 12.73 -15.51
N SER A 44 7.16 12.31 -15.15
CA SER A 44 8.25 12.08 -16.09
C SER A 44 8.44 10.59 -16.41
N ILE A 45 7.54 9.73 -15.92
CA ILE A 45 7.58 8.29 -16.20
C ILE A 45 7.12 8.07 -17.64
N PRO A 46 7.97 7.51 -18.52
CA PRO A 46 7.57 7.18 -19.88
C PRO A 46 6.43 6.15 -19.88
N ASP A 47 5.55 6.18 -20.88
CA ASP A 47 4.48 5.19 -21.04
C ASP A 47 5.00 3.74 -21.03
N GLY A 48 6.27 3.54 -21.44
CA GLY A 48 7.02 2.31 -21.21
C GLY A 48 6.42 1.06 -21.87
N THR A 49 6.99 -0.10 -21.56
CA THR A 49 6.44 -1.39 -21.96
C THR A 49 5.37 -1.85 -20.99
N ALA A 50 4.49 -2.75 -21.43
CA ALA A 50 3.52 -3.43 -20.59
C ALA A 50 3.49 -4.92 -20.94
N LEU A 51 3.11 -5.74 -19.97
CA LEU A 51 2.93 -7.17 -20.10
C LEU A 51 1.43 -7.49 -20.22
N PRO A 52 1.07 -8.64 -20.80
CA PRO A 52 -0.27 -9.21 -20.65
C PRO A 52 -0.68 -9.36 -19.18
N ALA A 53 -1.98 -9.44 -18.90
CA ALA A 53 -2.46 -9.69 -17.55
C ALA A 53 -2.07 -11.11 -17.08
N ALA A 54 -1.60 -11.21 -15.83
CA ALA A 54 -1.35 -12.47 -15.15
C ALA A 54 -1.50 -12.27 -13.64
N VAL A 55 -1.88 -13.33 -12.92
CA VAL A 55 -2.12 -13.24 -11.47
C VAL A 55 -0.78 -13.10 -10.75
N PRO A 56 -0.61 -12.12 -9.85
CA PRO A 56 0.59 -12.03 -9.04
C PRO A 56 0.58 -13.08 -7.93
N GLU A 57 1.72 -13.74 -7.72
CA GLU A 57 1.87 -14.83 -6.76
C GLU A 57 2.78 -14.45 -5.59
N ARG A 58 3.80 -13.62 -5.85
CA ARG A 58 4.80 -13.22 -4.86
C ARG A 58 5.35 -11.84 -5.17
N VAL A 59 5.60 -11.05 -4.14
CA VAL A 59 6.31 -9.78 -4.23
C VAL A 59 7.60 -9.82 -3.41
N GLU A 60 8.67 -9.27 -3.98
CA GLU A 60 9.99 -9.20 -3.36
C GLU A 60 10.62 -7.81 -3.54
N ILE A 61 11.23 -7.29 -2.48
CA ILE A 61 12.06 -6.07 -2.50
C ILE A 61 13.35 -6.40 -1.74
N PRO A 62 14.40 -6.88 -2.44
CA PRO A 62 15.59 -7.40 -1.77
C PRO A 62 16.28 -6.38 -0.87
N ASP A 63 16.45 -5.14 -1.33
CA ASP A 63 17.14 -4.07 -0.59
C ASP A 63 16.43 -3.69 0.71
N ALA A 64 15.12 -3.96 0.80
CA ALA A 64 14.32 -3.74 2.01
C ALA A 64 14.08 -5.03 2.81
N GLY A 65 14.48 -6.20 2.30
CA GLY A 65 14.21 -7.50 2.90
C GLY A 65 12.72 -7.83 3.00
N VAL A 66 11.94 -7.42 1.99
CA VAL A 66 10.50 -7.76 1.86
C VAL A 66 10.35 -8.97 0.95
N ARG A 67 9.61 -9.98 1.40
CA ARG A 67 9.23 -11.17 0.63
C ARG A 67 7.90 -11.68 1.14
N ALA A 68 6.87 -11.69 0.31
CA ALA A 68 5.53 -12.13 0.71
C ALA A 68 4.77 -12.78 -0.44
N THR A 69 3.92 -13.75 -0.13
CA THR A 69 2.96 -14.28 -1.10
C THR A 69 1.81 -13.29 -1.29
N VAL A 70 1.24 -13.30 -2.48
CA VAL A 70 0.14 -12.42 -2.86
C VAL A 70 -1.19 -13.19 -2.82
N MET A 71 -2.26 -12.49 -2.49
CA MET A 71 -3.64 -12.99 -2.55
C MET A 71 -4.55 -11.95 -3.19
N PRO A 72 -5.58 -12.34 -3.94
CA PRO A 72 -6.54 -11.38 -4.47
C PRO A 72 -7.41 -10.81 -3.33
N VAL A 73 -7.66 -9.50 -3.36
CA VAL A 73 -8.59 -8.79 -2.48
C VAL A 73 -9.54 -7.93 -3.30
N GLY A 74 -10.75 -7.72 -2.80
CA GLY A 74 -11.82 -6.98 -3.49
C GLY A 74 -12.10 -5.65 -2.80
N GLN A 75 -13.39 -5.28 -2.75
CA GLN A 75 -13.87 -4.16 -1.97
C GLN A 75 -14.84 -4.63 -0.89
N ASN A 76 -14.89 -3.87 0.19
CA ASN A 76 -15.95 -3.93 1.19
C ASN A 76 -17.23 -3.31 0.63
N ARG A 77 -18.35 -3.48 1.34
CA ARG A 77 -19.66 -2.93 0.95
C ARG A 77 -19.68 -1.40 0.87
N ASP A 78 -18.81 -0.74 1.61
CA ASP A 78 -18.65 0.72 1.62
C ASP A 78 -17.73 1.24 0.49
N GLY A 79 -17.27 0.34 -0.40
CA GLY A 79 -16.39 0.68 -1.52
C GLY A 79 -14.90 0.75 -1.17
N THR A 80 -14.53 0.61 0.11
CA THR A 80 -13.11 0.56 0.51
C THR A 80 -12.45 -0.72 0.01
N VAL A 81 -11.16 -0.65 -0.35
CA VAL A 81 -10.40 -1.84 -0.76
C VAL A 81 -10.16 -2.73 0.46
N GLN A 82 -10.43 -4.03 0.30
CA GLN A 82 -10.13 -5.03 1.30
C GLN A 82 -8.61 -5.15 1.50
N VAL A 83 -8.20 -5.42 2.74
CA VAL A 83 -6.82 -5.81 3.07
C VAL A 83 -6.80 -7.30 3.44
N PRO A 84 -5.64 -7.98 3.40
CA PRO A 84 -5.54 -9.34 3.91
C PRO A 84 -6.15 -9.46 5.32
N PRO A 85 -6.88 -10.54 5.63
CA PRO A 85 -7.35 -10.77 6.99
C PRO A 85 -6.14 -10.93 7.94
N PHE A 86 -6.34 -10.66 9.23
CA PHE A 86 -5.22 -10.66 10.19
C PHE A 86 -4.58 -12.04 10.35
N ASP A 87 -5.33 -13.14 10.23
CA ASP A 87 -4.76 -14.50 10.18
C ASP A 87 -3.82 -14.73 8.99
N ALA A 88 -3.90 -13.88 7.97
CA ALA A 88 -3.02 -13.84 6.79
C ALA A 88 -2.12 -12.59 6.74
N ALA A 89 -1.76 -11.99 7.89
CA ALA A 89 -0.96 -10.76 7.94
C ALA A 89 0.43 -10.86 7.28
N SER A 90 0.97 -12.07 7.10
CA SER A 90 2.21 -12.32 6.36
C SER A 90 2.05 -12.29 4.83
N ARG A 91 0.82 -12.16 4.33
CA ARG A 91 0.49 -12.06 2.89
C ARG A 91 0.20 -10.62 2.49
N VAL A 92 0.26 -10.39 1.18
CA VAL A 92 -0.07 -9.11 0.54
C VAL A 92 -1.34 -9.28 -0.30
N GLY A 93 -2.26 -8.33 -0.20
CA GLY A 93 -3.48 -8.27 -0.99
C GLY A 93 -3.24 -7.54 -2.31
N TRP A 94 -3.56 -8.15 -3.44
CA TRP A 94 -3.66 -7.48 -4.74
C TRP A 94 -5.10 -7.07 -5.00
N TYR A 95 -5.33 -5.77 -5.23
CA TYR A 95 -6.66 -5.26 -5.58
C TYR A 95 -7.07 -5.71 -6.99
N ARG A 96 -7.86 -6.80 -7.06
CA ARG A 96 -8.12 -7.56 -8.30
C ARG A 96 -9.01 -6.85 -9.32
N ALA A 97 -9.72 -5.80 -8.91
CA ALA A 97 -10.55 -5.01 -9.81
C ALA A 97 -9.73 -3.94 -10.56
N GLY A 98 -8.47 -3.73 -10.16
CA GLY A 98 -7.51 -2.91 -10.89
C GLY A 98 -6.58 -3.75 -11.79
N PRO A 99 -5.63 -3.07 -12.47
CA PRO A 99 -4.61 -3.70 -13.30
C PRO A 99 -3.79 -4.78 -12.56
N ALA A 100 -3.43 -5.84 -13.28
CA ALA A 100 -2.48 -6.83 -12.79
C ALA A 100 -1.05 -6.27 -12.80
N PRO A 101 -0.14 -6.66 -11.88
CA PRO A 101 1.22 -6.17 -11.90
C PRO A 101 1.93 -6.43 -13.23
N GLY A 102 2.23 -5.35 -13.95
CA GLY A 102 2.91 -5.34 -15.25
C GLY A 102 2.01 -4.96 -16.42
N THR A 103 0.70 -4.91 -16.24
CA THR A 103 -0.21 -4.32 -17.24
C THR A 103 -0.26 -2.80 -17.10
N ARG A 104 -0.63 -2.09 -18.16
CA ARG A 104 -0.86 -0.65 -18.13
C ARG A 104 -1.91 -0.27 -17.06
N GLY A 105 -1.66 0.84 -16.36
CA GLY A 105 -2.48 1.34 -15.25
C GLY A 105 -1.85 1.12 -13.88
N SER A 106 -2.56 1.52 -12.82
CA SER A 106 -2.09 1.45 -11.43
C SER A 106 -2.44 0.11 -10.78
N SER A 107 -1.51 -0.84 -10.76
CA SER A 107 -1.66 -2.05 -9.95
C SER A 107 -1.40 -1.75 -8.48
N VAL A 108 -2.24 -2.23 -7.56
CA VAL A 108 -2.15 -1.92 -6.12
C VAL A 108 -2.00 -3.18 -5.29
N LEU A 109 -0.95 -3.19 -4.47
CA LEU A 109 -0.67 -4.20 -3.46
C LEU A 109 -0.77 -3.58 -2.06
N LEU A 110 -1.56 -4.18 -1.18
CA LEU A 110 -1.81 -3.74 0.19
C LEU A 110 -1.30 -4.77 1.19
N GLY A 111 -0.60 -4.33 2.22
CA GLY A 111 -0.07 -5.23 3.26
C GLY A 111 -0.08 -4.60 4.62
N HIS A 112 -0.28 -5.42 5.66
CA HIS A 112 -0.18 -4.97 7.04
C HIS A 112 1.26 -4.54 7.37
N TYR A 113 1.37 -3.54 8.24
CA TYR A 113 2.66 -3.11 8.78
C TYR A 113 3.09 -4.08 9.87
N ASP A 114 2.25 -4.31 10.87
CA ASP A 114 2.42 -5.29 11.94
C ASP A 114 1.05 -5.79 12.43
N ASP A 115 1.08 -6.72 13.36
CA ASP A 115 -0.05 -7.11 14.19
C ASP A 115 0.41 -7.39 15.63
N LEU A 116 -0.49 -7.94 16.47
CA LEU A 116 -0.18 -8.28 17.87
C LEU A 116 0.89 -9.37 18.03
N ARG A 117 1.20 -10.12 16.96
CA ARG A 117 2.23 -11.18 16.94
C ARG A 117 3.57 -10.65 16.42
N GLY A 118 3.59 -9.47 15.80
CA GLY A 118 4.81 -8.77 15.42
C GLY A 118 4.79 -8.24 13.98
N PRO A 119 5.97 -8.08 13.34
CA PRO A 119 6.10 -7.61 11.98
C PRO A 119 5.27 -8.40 10.96
N ALA A 120 4.52 -7.69 10.11
CA ALA A 120 3.73 -8.26 9.03
C ALA A 120 4.41 -8.09 7.66
N ALA A 121 3.72 -8.47 6.58
CA ALA A 121 4.28 -8.53 5.22
C ALA A 121 5.02 -7.26 4.78
N PHE A 122 4.46 -6.09 5.08
CA PHE A 122 4.99 -4.78 4.68
C PHE A 122 5.62 -3.99 5.83
N TYR A 123 5.95 -4.65 6.95
CA TYR A 123 6.66 -4.01 8.08
C TYR A 123 7.88 -3.21 7.63
N ARG A 124 8.69 -3.77 6.70
CA ARG A 124 9.94 -3.15 6.22
C ARG A 124 9.76 -2.19 5.05
N LEU A 125 8.54 -1.89 4.62
CA LEU A 125 8.31 -1.00 3.48
C LEU A 125 8.87 0.41 3.73
N HIS A 126 8.97 0.84 5.00
CA HIS A 126 9.60 2.12 5.40
C HIS A 126 11.09 2.23 5.05
N ARG A 127 11.75 1.11 4.72
CA ARG A 127 13.16 1.05 4.31
C ARG A 127 13.34 1.27 2.80
N VAL A 128 12.27 1.15 2.02
CA VAL A 128 12.32 1.35 0.56
C VAL A 128 12.70 2.79 0.24
N ARG A 129 13.49 2.95 -0.82
CA ARG A 129 13.95 4.24 -1.35
C ARG A 129 13.73 4.28 -2.86
N PRO A 130 13.64 5.47 -3.47
CA PRO A 130 13.72 5.63 -4.92
C PRO A 130 14.91 4.88 -5.51
N GLY A 131 14.70 4.28 -6.67
CA GLY A 131 15.69 3.47 -7.37
C GLY A 131 15.72 1.99 -6.96
N ALA A 132 15.09 1.61 -5.83
CA ALA A 132 15.01 0.20 -5.41
C ALA A 132 14.21 -0.64 -6.41
N VAL A 133 14.55 -1.94 -6.49
CA VAL A 133 13.88 -2.90 -7.39
C VAL A 133 12.77 -3.63 -6.65
N VAL A 134 11.58 -3.68 -7.26
CA VAL A 134 10.47 -4.54 -6.84
C VAL A 134 10.28 -5.63 -7.88
N ARG A 135 10.25 -6.89 -7.45
CA ARG A 135 9.97 -8.05 -8.30
C ARG A 135 8.62 -8.64 -7.96
N VAL A 136 7.80 -8.89 -8.97
CA VAL A 136 6.51 -9.57 -8.81
C VAL A 136 6.50 -10.83 -9.67
N ALA A 137 6.56 -11.99 -9.02
CA ALA A 137 6.39 -13.27 -9.69
C ALA A 137 4.91 -13.46 -10.06
N ARG A 138 4.66 -13.99 -11.26
CA ARG A 138 3.33 -14.08 -11.86
C ARG A 138 3.03 -15.50 -12.31
N SER A 139 1.73 -15.81 -12.39
CA SER A 139 1.21 -17.12 -12.79
C SER A 139 1.54 -17.56 -14.22
N ASP A 140 2.06 -16.65 -15.05
CA ASP A 140 2.52 -16.94 -16.41
C ASP A 140 4.01 -17.30 -16.48
N GLY A 141 4.63 -17.55 -15.33
CA GLY A 141 6.04 -17.92 -15.21
C GLY A 141 7.03 -16.76 -15.32
N ARG A 142 6.56 -15.54 -15.63
CA ARG A 142 7.40 -14.34 -15.74
C ARG A 142 7.50 -13.61 -14.41
N THR A 143 8.59 -12.88 -14.23
CA THR A 143 8.74 -11.91 -13.13
C THR A 143 8.68 -10.50 -13.68
N ALA A 144 7.64 -9.74 -13.31
CA ALA A 144 7.58 -8.31 -13.61
C ALA A 144 8.57 -7.55 -12.70
N VAL A 145 9.45 -6.75 -13.31
CA VAL A 145 10.50 -6.00 -12.60
C VAL A 145 10.15 -4.51 -12.67
N PHE A 146 10.01 -3.90 -11.49
CA PHE A 146 9.69 -2.49 -11.34
C PHE A 146 10.83 -1.74 -10.65
N ARG A 147 10.92 -0.45 -10.92
CA ARG A 147 11.80 0.47 -10.21
C ARG A 147 10.99 1.49 -9.44
N VAL A 148 11.35 1.69 -8.17
CA VAL A 148 10.70 2.65 -7.29
C VAL A 148 11.02 4.08 -7.75
N ASP A 149 9.98 4.86 -7.97
CA ASP A 149 10.05 6.26 -8.39
C ASP A 149 10.05 7.19 -7.17
N ALA A 150 9.13 6.93 -6.25
CA ALA A 150 8.87 7.78 -5.10
C ALA A 150 8.34 6.98 -3.92
N VAL A 151 8.60 7.50 -2.72
CA VAL A 151 7.95 7.04 -1.49
C VAL A 151 7.27 8.23 -0.83
N GLU A 152 6.00 8.06 -0.48
CA GLU A 152 5.14 9.08 0.12
C GLU A 152 4.59 8.57 1.45
N GLN A 153 4.76 9.34 2.53
CA GLN A 153 4.10 9.10 3.80
C GLN A 153 3.13 10.24 4.09
N VAL A 154 1.85 9.91 4.29
CA VAL A 154 0.76 10.88 4.43
C VAL A 154 -0.21 10.52 5.54
N PRO A 155 -0.78 11.49 6.26
CA PRO A 155 -1.87 11.23 7.18
C PRO A 155 -3.00 10.45 6.50
N LYS A 156 -3.61 9.50 7.21
CA LYS A 156 -4.71 8.67 6.64
C LYS A 156 -5.87 9.51 6.07
N ARG A 157 -6.18 10.65 6.70
CA ARG A 157 -7.20 11.61 6.24
C ARG A 157 -6.86 12.30 4.91
N ASP A 158 -5.57 12.36 4.57
CA ASP A 158 -5.03 13.05 3.40
C ASP A 158 -4.60 12.01 2.33
N PHE A 159 -5.12 10.78 2.39
CA PHE A 159 -4.71 9.68 1.51
C PHE A 159 -5.00 10.02 0.03
N PRO A 160 -3.99 9.98 -0.85
CA PRO A 160 -4.12 10.43 -2.25
C PRO A 160 -4.74 9.33 -3.12
N GLY A 161 -6.03 9.08 -2.93
CA GLY A 161 -6.76 8.00 -3.61
C GLY A 161 -6.63 8.04 -5.14
N SER A 162 -6.66 9.23 -5.75
CA SER A 162 -6.48 9.41 -7.20
C SER A 162 -5.09 9.01 -7.68
N ARG A 163 -4.02 9.23 -6.90
CA ARG A 163 -2.66 8.78 -7.26
C ARG A 163 -2.46 7.28 -7.07
N VAL A 164 -3.15 6.69 -6.09
CA VAL A 164 -3.02 5.26 -5.78
C VAL A 164 -3.84 4.40 -6.72
N TYR A 165 -5.12 4.76 -6.93
CA TYR A 165 -6.08 3.96 -7.67
C TYR A 165 -6.41 4.51 -9.06
N GLY A 166 -6.06 5.75 -9.35
CA GLY A 166 -6.34 6.35 -10.66
C GLY A 166 -5.45 5.80 -11.77
N ASP A 167 -5.93 5.96 -13.00
CA ASP A 167 -5.25 5.44 -14.18
C ASP A 167 -3.95 6.19 -14.48
N VAL A 168 -2.97 5.42 -14.97
CA VAL A 168 -1.70 5.92 -15.50
C VAL A 168 -1.43 5.26 -16.85
N ARG A 169 -0.67 5.96 -17.70
CA ARG A 169 -0.40 5.53 -19.09
C ARG A 169 0.69 4.44 -19.18
N TYR A 170 1.42 4.22 -18.09
CA TYR A 170 2.46 3.19 -17.95
C TYR A 170 1.99 2.01 -17.09
N ALA A 171 2.78 0.94 -17.04
CA ALA A 171 2.56 -0.17 -16.12
C ALA A 171 3.05 0.21 -14.70
N GLY A 172 2.15 0.76 -13.90
CA GLY A 172 2.43 1.26 -12.56
C GLY A 172 2.17 0.24 -11.46
N LEU A 173 2.97 0.29 -10.40
CA LEU A 173 2.78 -0.46 -9.17
C LEU A 173 2.70 0.50 -7.99
N ARG A 174 1.77 0.24 -7.06
CA ARG A 174 1.65 0.93 -5.78
C ARG A 174 1.66 -0.08 -4.65
N LEU A 175 2.55 0.12 -3.69
CA LEU A 175 2.59 -0.68 -2.47
C LEU A 175 2.13 0.19 -1.31
N VAL A 176 1.11 -0.25 -0.57
CA VAL A 176 0.47 0.55 0.47
C VAL A 176 0.50 -0.19 1.81
N THR A 177 0.93 0.48 2.86
CA THR A 177 0.86 -0.02 4.24
C THR A 177 0.59 1.11 5.24
N CYS A 178 0.32 0.74 6.50
CA CYS A 178 0.24 1.67 7.62
C CYS A 178 1.61 2.28 7.94
N GLY A 179 1.65 3.52 8.42
CA GLY A 179 2.91 4.18 8.80
C GLY A 179 2.74 5.28 9.85
N GLY A 180 3.84 5.93 10.19
CA GLY A 180 3.86 7.01 11.18
C GLY A 180 3.72 6.50 12.60
N ARG A 181 3.34 7.39 13.52
CA ARG A 181 3.19 7.06 14.94
C ARG A 181 1.92 6.24 15.16
N TYR A 182 2.02 5.19 15.97
CA TYR A 182 0.86 4.45 16.46
C TYR A 182 0.04 5.31 17.44
N ASP A 183 -1.25 5.41 17.19
CA ASP A 183 -2.22 6.04 18.07
C ASP A 183 -2.92 4.97 18.91
N ARG A 184 -2.61 4.95 20.21
CA ARG A 184 -3.18 3.98 21.15
C ARG A 184 -4.66 4.20 21.44
N ALA A 185 -5.19 5.41 21.27
CA ALA A 185 -6.61 5.67 21.48
C ALA A 185 -7.43 5.20 20.26
N ALA A 186 -6.91 5.43 19.06
CA ALA A 186 -7.54 5.01 17.81
C ALA A 186 -7.20 3.58 17.37
N HIS A 187 -6.32 2.89 18.11
CA HIS A 187 -5.80 1.55 17.79
C HIS A 187 -5.25 1.47 16.36
N SER A 188 -4.63 2.54 15.88
CA SER A 188 -4.28 2.70 14.47
C SER A 188 -3.04 3.56 14.28
N TYR A 189 -2.28 3.24 13.24
CA TYR A 189 -1.24 4.11 12.73
C TYR A 189 -1.83 5.39 12.13
N ARG A 190 -1.18 6.53 12.34
CA ARG A 190 -1.73 7.82 11.87
C ARG A 190 -1.61 8.04 10.37
N ASP A 191 -0.65 7.38 9.73
CA ASP A 191 -0.31 7.62 8.33
C ASP A 191 -0.48 6.35 7.50
N ASN A 192 -0.45 6.54 6.18
CA ASN A 192 -0.14 5.50 5.22
C ASN A 192 1.24 5.79 4.60
N LEU A 193 1.99 4.73 4.33
CA LEU A 193 3.20 4.75 3.53
C LEU A 193 2.88 4.14 2.16
N ILE A 194 3.23 4.86 1.10
CA ILE A 194 2.94 4.51 -0.29
C ILE A 194 4.25 4.50 -1.07
N VAL A 195 4.53 3.39 -1.73
CA VAL A 195 5.63 3.27 -2.69
C VAL A 195 5.04 3.30 -4.09
N TYR A 196 5.56 4.19 -4.94
CA TYR A 196 5.22 4.27 -6.36
C TYR A 196 6.37 3.69 -7.18
N ALA A 197 6.04 2.84 -8.14
CA ALA A 197 7.01 2.23 -9.04
C ALA A 197 6.44 2.08 -10.46
N HIS A 198 7.31 1.99 -11.45
CA HIS A 198 6.98 1.68 -12.84
C HIS A 198 7.74 0.46 -13.32
N LEU A 199 7.15 -0.25 -14.29
CA LEU A 199 7.75 -1.42 -14.90
C LEU A 199 8.99 -1.02 -15.72
N THR A 200 10.10 -1.72 -15.49
CA THR A 200 11.34 -1.57 -16.26
C THR A 200 11.64 -2.79 -17.13
N GLY A 201 10.95 -3.91 -16.92
CA GLY A 201 11.10 -5.11 -17.75
C GLY A 201 10.46 -6.35 -17.14
N ALA A 202 10.75 -7.49 -17.74
CA ALA A 202 10.41 -8.81 -17.21
C ALA A 202 11.61 -9.75 -17.31
N ALA A 203 11.69 -10.69 -16.38
CA ALA A 203 12.61 -11.82 -16.41
C ALA A 203 11.84 -13.13 -16.55
#